data_AF-A0A5R2MZN1-F1
#
_entry.id   AF-A0A5R2MZN1-F1
#
_cell.length_a   1.000
_cell.length_b   1.000
_cell.length_c   1.000
_cell.angle_alpha   90.00
_cell.angle_beta   90.00
_cell.angle_gamma   90.00
#
_symmetry.space_group_name_H-M   'P 1'
#
loop_
_entity.id
_entity.type
_entity.pdbx_description
1 polymer ?
#
loop_
_entity_poly.entity_id
_entity_poly.type
_entity_poly.pdbx_seq_one_letter_code
_entity_poly.pdbx_strand_id
1 'polypeptide(L)'
;VIEARAVLVAVPPATAAKLDFTPVLPAALDRALGAWESGAVIKILVRYPRPFWRERDLSGMVMWRDLPGLFACDASKDPDHAALVVFAGGPLALRWHELGEADLRAQVTMRLVEALGPEAADSLDFSRRDWT
;
A
#
# COMPACT_ATOMS: atom_id res chain seq x y z
N VAL A 1 12.78 -20.92 26.43
CA VAL A 1 12.44 -22.03 25.52
C VAL A 1 10.94 -22.20 25.55
N ILE A 2 10.29 -22.30 24.38
CA ILE A 2 8.86 -22.64 24.27
C ILE A 2 8.81 -24.04 23.67
N GLU A 3 8.08 -24.94 24.31
CA GLU A 3 7.94 -26.33 23.87
C GLU A 3 6.48 -26.61 23.50
N ALA A 4 6.28 -27.35 22.41
CA ALA A 4 4.96 -27.71 21.94
C ALA A 4 5.00 -29.05 21.22
N ARG A 5 3.87 -29.75 21.18
CA ARG A 5 3.73 -31.00 20.41
C ARG A 5 3.79 -30.77 18.90
N ALA A 6 3.40 -29.57 18.45
CA ALA A 6 3.42 -29.14 17.05
C ALA A 6 3.55 -27.62 16.97
N VAL A 7 4.05 -27.12 15.83
CA VAL A 7 4.19 -25.68 15.55
C VAL A 7 3.59 -25.37 14.18
N LEU A 8 2.84 -24.28 14.08
CA LEU A 8 2.38 -23.72 12.80
C LEU A 8 3.19 -22.47 12.48
N VAL A 9 3.97 -22.51 11.39
CA VAL A 9 4.72 -21.36 10.89
C VAL A 9 3.81 -20.53 9.99
N ALA A 10 3.10 -19.57 10.58
CA ALA A 10 2.12 -18.72 9.89
C ALA A 10 2.70 -17.37 9.44
N VAL A 11 3.89 -17.39 8.82
CA VAL A 11 4.56 -16.22 8.23
C VAL A 11 4.64 -16.37 6.71
N PRO A 12 4.84 -15.28 5.94
CA PRO A 12 5.03 -15.38 4.49
C PRO A 12 6.20 -16.31 4.12
N PRO A 13 6.18 -16.98 2.94
CA PRO A 13 7.25 -17.89 2.54
C PRO A 13 8.65 -17.27 2.57
N ALA A 14 8.81 -16.04 2.09
CA ALA A 14 10.06 -15.30 2.12
C ALA A 14 10.57 -15.00 3.55
N THR A 15 9.68 -14.97 4.55
CA THR A 15 10.04 -14.87 5.97
C THR A 15 10.36 -16.24 6.56
N ALA A 16 9.58 -17.27 6.22
CA ALA A 16 9.83 -18.63 6.65
C ALA A 16 11.19 -19.15 6.16
N ALA A 17 11.62 -18.76 4.95
CA ALA A 17 12.94 -19.07 4.39
C ALA A 17 14.12 -18.55 5.23
N LYS A 18 13.89 -17.59 6.13
CA LYS A 18 14.93 -17.00 7.01
C LYS A 18 15.02 -17.67 8.37
N LEU A 19 14.15 -18.65 8.65
CA LEU A 19 14.16 -19.39 9.91
C LEU A 19 15.22 -20.50 9.83
N ASP A 20 15.96 -20.69 10.91
CA ASP A 20 16.86 -21.83 11.05
C ASP A 20 16.07 -23.08 11.45
N PHE A 21 16.15 -24.14 10.63
CA PHE A 21 15.50 -25.42 10.89
C PHE A 21 16.52 -26.49 11.28
N THR A 22 16.24 -27.20 12.36
CA THR A 22 17.00 -28.39 12.78
C THR A 22 16.03 -29.56 13.01
N PRO A 23 16.14 -30.67 12.25
CA PRO A 23 17.03 -30.86 11.09
C PRO A 23 16.67 -29.90 9.93
N VAL A 24 17.59 -29.76 8.98
CA VAL A 24 17.39 -28.91 7.79
C VAL A 24 16.14 -29.33 7.01
N LEU A 25 15.50 -28.36 6.34
CA LEU A 25 14.32 -28.62 5.53
C LEU A 25 14.65 -29.54 4.34
N PRO A 26 13.68 -30.34 3.87
CA PRO A 26 13.79 -31.04 2.60
C PRO A 26 14.05 -30.04 1.45
N ALA A 27 14.98 -30.36 0.55
CA ALA A 27 15.43 -29.46 -0.51
C ALA A 27 14.29 -28.93 -1.41
N ALA A 28 13.21 -29.70 -1.60
CA ALA A 28 12.05 -29.24 -2.36
C ALA A 28 11.29 -28.10 -1.65
N LEU A 29 11.16 -28.18 -0.32
CA LEU A 29 10.51 -27.15 0.47
C LEU A 29 11.38 -25.90 0.58
N ASP A 30 12.68 -26.07 0.77
CA ASP A 30 13.64 -24.97 0.79
C ASP A 30 13.59 -24.13 -0.50
N ARG A 31 13.65 -24.80 -1.66
CA ARG A 31 13.46 -24.13 -2.96
C ARG A 31 12.09 -23.47 -3.11
N ALA A 32 11.03 -24.11 -2.62
CA ALA A 32 9.69 -23.55 -2.71
C ALA A 32 9.54 -22.27 -1.86
N LEU A 33 10.17 -22.21 -0.69
CA LEU A 33 10.18 -21.00 0.14
C LEU A 33 11.04 -19.88 -0.49
N GLY A 34 12.20 -20.23 -1.05
CA GLY A 34 13.11 -19.29 -1.70
C GLY A 34 12.65 -18.73 -3.06
N ALA A 35 11.59 -19.30 -3.66
CA ALA A 35 11.02 -18.81 -4.92
C ALA A 35 10.15 -17.55 -4.77
N TRP A 36 9.84 -17.14 -3.54
CA TRP A 36 8.96 -16.00 -3.27
C TRP A 36 9.77 -14.77 -2.86
N GLU A 37 9.40 -13.63 -3.42
CA GLU A 37 9.85 -12.31 -2.99
C GLU A 37 8.64 -11.43 -2.66
N SER A 38 8.77 -10.61 -1.62
CA SER A 38 7.75 -9.62 -1.30
C SER A 38 7.73 -8.53 -2.37
N GLY A 39 6.54 -8.17 -2.85
CA GLY A 39 6.39 -7.00 -3.70
C GLY A 39 6.56 -5.70 -2.90
N ALA A 40 6.91 -4.62 -3.60
CA ALA A 40 6.98 -3.27 -3.02
C ALA A 40 5.61 -2.57 -3.11
N VAL A 41 5.16 -1.97 -2.00
CA VAL A 41 3.93 -1.19 -1.97
C VAL A 41 3.97 -0.09 -0.91
N ILE A 42 3.55 1.12 -1.29
CA ILE A 42 3.28 2.22 -0.37
C ILE A 42 1.76 2.44 -0.37
N LYS A 43 1.16 2.36 0.81
CA LYS A 43 -0.25 2.65 1.04
C LYS A 43 -0.38 4.01 1.71
N ILE A 44 -1.23 4.86 1.16
CA ILE A 44 -1.46 6.21 1.62
C ILE A 44 -2.95 6.37 1.88
N LEU A 45 -3.31 6.96 3.02
CA LEU A 45 -4.68 7.35 3.32
C LEU A 45 -4.73 8.88 3.38
N VAL A 46 -5.58 9.49 2.54
CA VAL A 46 -5.80 10.94 2.50
C VAL A 46 -7.21 11.24 2.97
N ARG A 47 -7.35 12.04 4.02
CA ARG A 47 -8.66 12.41 4.59
C ARG A 47 -9.09 13.78 4.09
N TYR A 48 -10.39 13.94 3.91
CA TYR A 48 -11.01 15.17 3.44
C TYR A 48 -12.17 15.59 4.36
N PRO A 49 -12.58 16.87 4.32
CA PRO A 49 -13.73 17.33 5.11
C PRO A 49 -15.06 16.71 4.68
N ARG A 50 -15.18 16.35 3.39
CA ARG A 50 -16.38 15.78 2.76
C ARG A 50 -15.96 14.93 1.55
N PRO A 51 -16.77 13.94 1.12
CA PRO A 51 -16.45 13.10 -0.03
C PRO A 51 -16.78 13.83 -1.34
N PHE A 52 -16.04 14.91 -1.64
CA PHE A 52 -16.34 15.86 -2.73
C PHE A 52 -16.46 15.20 -4.12
N TRP A 53 -15.80 14.06 -4.34
CA TRP A 53 -15.96 13.28 -5.57
C TRP A 53 -17.38 12.73 -5.75
N ARG A 54 -18.06 12.35 -4.65
CA ARG A 54 -19.44 11.82 -4.71
C ARG A 54 -20.46 12.88 -5.09
N GLU A 55 -20.22 14.15 -4.75
CA GLU A 55 -21.08 15.28 -5.15
C GLU A 55 -21.05 15.52 -6.67
N ARG A 56 -20.07 14.93 -7.35
CA ARG A 56 -19.91 14.93 -8.80
C ARG A 56 -20.31 13.60 -9.45
N ASP A 57 -21.04 12.74 -8.71
CA ASP A 57 -21.43 11.39 -9.11
C ASP A 57 -20.24 10.46 -9.44
N LEU A 58 -19.06 10.71 -8.85
CA LEU A 58 -17.87 9.87 -9.02
C LEU A 58 -17.73 8.86 -7.87
N SER A 59 -17.22 7.67 -8.18
CA SER A 59 -16.96 6.61 -7.19
C SER A 59 -15.72 6.84 -6.32
N GLY A 60 -14.87 7.82 -6.66
CA GLY A 60 -13.56 8.03 -6.04
C GLY A 60 -12.48 7.05 -6.51
N MET A 61 -12.77 6.16 -7.46
CA MET A 61 -11.78 5.29 -8.08
C MET A 61 -11.02 6.01 -9.19
N VAL A 62 -9.68 5.96 -9.15
CA VAL A 62 -8.81 6.56 -10.17
C VAL A 62 -7.70 5.58 -10.57
N MET A 63 -7.47 5.46 -11.87
CA MET A 63 -6.38 4.68 -12.46
C MET A 63 -5.63 5.55 -13.48
N TRP A 64 -4.32 5.71 -13.28
CA TRP A 64 -3.47 6.50 -14.18
C TRP A 64 -2.81 5.57 -15.21
N ARG A 65 -3.00 5.86 -16.50
CA ARG A 65 -2.44 5.06 -17.59
C ARG A 65 -0.95 5.34 -17.84
N ASP A 66 -0.55 6.58 -17.60
CA ASP A 66 0.81 7.09 -17.75
C ASP A 66 1.69 6.81 -16.51
N LEU A 67 1.09 6.39 -15.39
CA LEU A 67 1.80 6.07 -14.16
C LEU A 67 1.42 4.67 -13.63
N PRO A 68 1.93 3.59 -14.26
CA PRO A 68 1.65 2.23 -13.85
C PRO A 68 1.99 1.98 -12.37
N GLY A 69 1.11 1.26 -11.69
CA GLY A 69 1.25 0.95 -10.27
C GLY A 69 0.65 2.01 -9.34
N LEU A 70 0.14 3.14 -9.86
CA LEU A 70 -0.64 4.09 -9.07
C LEU A 70 -2.15 3.81 -9.19
N PHE A 71 -2.82 3.74 -8.05
CA PHE A 71 -4.26 3.52 -7.95
C PHE A 71 -4.83 4.28 -6.76
N ALA A 72 -6.03 4.86 -6.91
CA ALA A 72 -6.76 5.43 -5.79
C ALA A 72 -8.20 4.88 -5.76
N CYS A 73 -8.76 4.75 -4.56
CA CYS A 73 -10.19 4.48 -4.39
C CYS A 73 -10.76 5.08 -3.11
N ASP A 74 -12.07 5.22 -3.08
CA ASP A 74 -12.83 5.66 -1.92
C ASP A 74 -12.70 4.64 -0.77
N ALA A 75 -12.27 5.14 0.38
CA ALA A 75 -12.14 4.42 1.64
C ALA A 75 -12.96 5.09 2.76
N SER A 76 -13.93 5.92 2.40
CA SER A 76 -14.77 6.65 3.34
C SER A 76 -15.66 5.71 4.12
N LYS A 77 -15.75 5.93 5.43
CA LYS A 77 -16.67 5.17 6.30
C LYS A 77 -18.11 5.71 6.19
N ASP A 78 -18.24 7.04 6.20
CA ASP A 78 -19.48 7.80 6.12
C ASP A 78 -19.16 9.24 5.62
N PRO A 79 -20.15 10.14 5.42
CA PRO A 79 -19.91 11.48 4.88
C PRO A 79 -18.95 12.36 5.70
N ASP A 80 -18.88 12.17 7.03
CA ASP A 80 -18.00 12.96 7.91
C ASP A 80 -16.58 12.35 8.02
N HIS A 81 -16.41 11.13 7.50
CA HIS A 81 -15.16 10.40 7.47
C HIS A 81 -14.73 10.12 6.03
N ALA A 82 -14.70 11.17 5.21
CA ALA A 82 -14.28 11.09 3.82
C ALA A 82 -12.78 10.78 3.69
N ALA A 83 -12.45 9.76 2.90
CA ALA A 83 -11.07 9.38 2.66
C ALA A 83 -10.87 8.70 1.30
N LEU A 84 -9.71 8.96 0.70
CA LEU A 84 -9.18 8.18 -0.40
C LEU A 84 -8.00 7.36 0.10
N VAL A 85 -7.95 6.08 -0.29
CA VAL A 85 -6.72 5.30 -0.20
C VAL A 85 -6.01 5.37 -1.55
N VAL A 86 -4.70 5.62 -1.52
CA VAL A 86 -3.82 5.60 -2.69
C VAL A 86 -2.78 4.51 -2.49
N PHE A 87 -2.58 3.70 -3.51
CA PHE A 87 -1.56 2.66 -3.57
C PHE A 87 -0.56 3.00 -4.66
N ALA A 88 0.72 3.01 -4.31
CA ALA A 88 1.82 2.94 -5.26
C ALA A 88 2.45 1.55 -5.15
N GLY A 89 2.51 0.79 -6.24
CA GLY A 89 3.01 -0.58 -6.27
C GLY A 89 4.20 -0.79 -7.21
N GLY A 90 4.99 -1.83 -6.93
CA GLY A 90 6.08 -2.29 -7.79
C GLY A 90 7.17 -1.22 -8.00
N PRO A 91 7.68 -1.02 -9.23
CA PRO A 91 8.74 -0.05 -9.48
C PRO A 91 8.40 1.38 -9.07
N LEU A 92 7.11 1.76 -9.06
CA LEU A 92 6.69 3.09 -8.58
C LEU A 92 6.91 3.22 -7.07
N ALA A 93 6.54 2.19 -6.31
CA ALA A 93 6.76 2.16 -4.86
C ALA A 93 8.26 2.30 -4.53
N LEU A 94 9.13 1.58 -5.23
CA LEU A 94 10.58 1.67 -5.05
C LEU A 94 11.11 3.09 -5.28
N ARG A 95 10.65 3.78 -6.34
CA ARG A 95 11.05 5.18 -6.60
C ARG A 95 10.50 6.14 -5.55
N TRP A 96 9.27 5.92 -5.10
CA TRP A 96 8.60 6.79 -4.13
C TRP A 96 9.04 6.53 -2.69
N HIS A 97 9.60 5.36 -2.40
CA HIS A 97 10.21 5.01 -1.12
C HIS A 97 11.36 5.96 -0.78
N GLU A 98 12.14 6.38 -1.78
CA GLU A 98 13.25 7.32 -1.62
C GLU A 98 12.79 8.77 -1.39
N LEU A 99 11.50 9.08 -1.60
CA LEU A 99 10.97 10.42 -1.38
C LEU A 99 10.77 10.71 0.11
N GLY A 100 11.07 11.96 0.48
CA GLY A 100 10.63 12.50 1.77
C GLY A 100 9.11 12.61 1.83
N GLU A 101 8.56 12.72 3.04
CA GLU A 101 7.11 12.80 3.25
C GLU A 101 6.46 14.00 2.51
N ALA A 102 7.14 15.15 2.49
CA ALA A 102 6.66 16.35 1.81
C ALA A 102 6.55 16.15 0.29
N ASP A 103 7.57 15.55 -0.33
CA ASP A 103 7.59 15.30 -1.77
C ASP A 103 6.57 14.24 -2.17
N LEU A 104 6.45 13.16 -1.38
CA LEU A 104 5.44 12.13 -1.60
C LEU A 104 4.02 12.72 -1.51
N ARG A 105 3.77 13.54 -0.48
CA ARG A 105 2.49 14.24 -0.32
C ARG A 105 2.21 15.14 -1.51
N ALA A 106 3.17 15.96 -1.92
CA ALA A 106 3.02 16.85 -3.07
C ALA A 106 2.70 16.08 -4.35
N GLN A 107 3.40 14.98 -4.61
CA GLN A 107 3.15 14.13 -5.79
C GLN A 107 1.75 13.53 -5.77
N VAL A 108 1.33 12.95 -4.65
CA VAL A 108 -0.01 12.33 -4.54
C VAL A 108 -1.10 13.39 -4.65
N THR A 109 -0.96 14.52 -3.95
CA THR A 109 -1.94 15.62 -4.01
C THR A 109 -2.07 16.16 -5.43
N MET A 110 -0.95 16.41 -6.13
CA MET A 110 -0.97 16.85 -7.52
C MET A 110 -1.77 15.88 -8.40
N ARG A 111 -1.51 14.57 -8.30
CA ARG A 111 -2.22 13.55 -9.09
C ARG A 111 -3.70 13.48 -8.76
N LEU A 112 -4.07 13.60 -7.49
CA LEU A 112 -5.47 13.62 -7.07
C LEU A 112 -6.18 14.89 -7.56
N VAL A 113 -5.53 16.04 -7.56
CA VAL A 113 -6.07 17.29 -8.10
C VAL A 113 -6.29 17.19 -9.61
N GLU A 114 -5.31 16.66 -10.35
CA GLU A 114 -5.43 16.41 -11.80
C GLU A 114 -6.63 15.51 -12.14
N ALA A 115 -6.92 14.51 -11.30
CA ALA A 115 -7.98 13.53 -11.55
C ALA A 115 -9.37 13.96 -11.02
N LEU A 116 -9.43 14.56 -9.83
CA LEU A 116 -10.66 14.78 -9.07
C LEU A 116 -11.00 16.24 -8.83
N GLY A 117 -10.13 17.18 -9.24
CA GLY A 117 -10.35 18.62 -9.11
C GLY A 117 -9.66 19.27 -7.91
N PRO A 118 -9.72 20.61 -7.81
CA PRO A 118 -8.96 21.40 -6.85
C PRO A 118 -9.24 21.07 -5.38
N GLU A 119 -10.43 20.58 -5.04
CA GLU A 119 -10.80 20.18 -3.69
C GLU A 119 -9.91 19.05 -3.13
N ALA A 120 -9.24 18.29 -3.99
CA ALA A 120 -8.29 17.27 -3.57
C ALA A 120 -7.02 17.83 -2.91
N ALA A 121 -6.77 19.15 -3.02
CA ALA A 121 -5.68 19.84 -2.34
C ALA A 121 -5.96 20.08 -0.85
N ASP A 122 -7.24 20.14 -0.46
CA ASP A 122 -7.67 20.52 0.90
C ASP A 122 -7.76 19.28 1.82
N SER A 123 -6.68 18.49 1.87
CA SER A 123 -6.61 17.31 2.73
C SER A 123 -6.49 17.69 4.20
N LEU A 124 -7.28 17.04 5.06
CA LEU A 124 -7.21 17.17 6.52
C LEU A 124 -6.03 16.39 7.11
N ASP A 125 -5.73 15.23 6.53
CA ASP A 125 -4.68 14.33 7.01
C ASP A 125 -4.14 13.50 5.85
N PHE A 126 -2.90 13.06 6.00
CA PHE A 126 -2.22 12.18 5.05
C PHE A 126 -1.32 11.24 5.84
N SER A 127 -1.65 9.96 5.81
CA SER A 127 -0.92 8.92 6.51
C SER A 127 -0.33 7.95 5.49
N ARG A 128 0.99 7.71 5.58
CA ARG A 128 1.68 6.74 4.73
C ARG A 128 2.09 5.51 5.52
N ARG A 129 2.01 4.35 4.89
CA ARG A 129 2.62 3.11 5.32
C ARG A 129 3.40 2.51 4.16
N ASP A 130 4.70 2.41 4.36
CA ASP A 130 5.60 1.75 3.42
C ASP A 130 5.77 0.28 3.80
N TRP A 131 5.59 -0.62 2.82
CA TRP A 131 5.75 -2.07 2.94
C TRP A 131 6.82 -2.61 2.00
N THR A 132 7.58 -1.72 1.38
CA THR A 132 8.74 -2.04 0.53
C THR A 132 9.85 -2.69 1.34
#